data_AF-A0A1K1NXJ8-F1
#
_entry.id   AF-A0A1K1NXJ8-F1
#
_cell.length_a   1.000
_cell.length_b   1.000
_cell.length_c   1.000
_cell.angle_alpha   90.00
_cell.angle_beta   90.00
_cell.angle_gamma   90.00
#
_symmetry.space_group_name_H-M   'P 1'
#
loop_
_entity.id
_entity.type
_entity.pdbx_description
1 polymer ?
#
loop_
_entity_poly.entity_id
_entity_poly.type
_entity_poly.pdbx_seq_one_letter_code
_entity_poly.pdbx_strand_id
1 'polypeptide(L)'
;MTEKLKKYRPEIAAMILWLAGAVTVSVFHEPWFDEIQAWQIARTATWHDLFFEVPHSECHPILWHLILRPFAMAGLPFEPAIKTVNIAVTGTACGLILFGTRLPRFVRLLLPFTFMIFYQTAVVNRCYCLLFLGFTVLGILRPERDSKPLPYVITMAFMCLTHIMGVMMCGLICVIWVTEIVRGHAADKNSGNILKDRRVPPLAVLFVLAVAVIIAVFPSTENTNFDSDTALPSFGRVIALSGNFISLPFDATFCPTLRTAGTGLYLLFFVLINAFMVVFCRKKRCTAEYFVPYLVFSYFYAFVWSWEHMMQVYYYFLVYIFIAFAGENYETSKELLGKLHDERLKKGFTAVAAVLFLLMPASAAASSASEIKRTYFDARPVAEFIKDNGLEDLRIFSMWKVGTSQSHGRHDTDQQPDEPDPYKDIDVRCNPYATTLGPYFDHQVISNNYDPGHDRWYITHKRTSEEDVKNCYEQLSEQPYPDMIIGNMSVLDTIFGEDEVKKHRFKMVYRCTDYFPWKFSSMSKSSVTVWLRDDLLDRYNLHEVPPDYNEIT
;
A
#
# COMPACT_ATOMS: atom_id res chain seq x y z
N MET A 1 -7.50 3.05 41.16
CA MET A 1 -6.83 3.20 39.85
C MET A 1 -5.55 2.36 39.74
N THR A 2 -4.76 2.28 40.81
CA THR A 2 -3.47 1.57 40.91
C THR A 2 -3.51 0.06 40.64
N GLU A 3 -4.51 -0.69 41.14
CA GLU A 3 -4.60 -2.15 40.92
C GLU A 3 -4.98 -2.54 39.48
N LYS A 4 -5.88 -1.80 38.83
CA LYS A 4 -6.23 -2.02 37.42
C LYS A 4 -5.03 -1.74 36.49
N LEU A 5 -4.26 -0.68 36.76
CA LEU A 5 -3.03 -0.38 36.03
C LEU A 5 -1.96 -1.48 36.20
N LYS A 6 -1.86 -2.10 37.38
CA LYS A 6 -0.94 -3.22 37.61
C LYS A 6 -1.23 -4.42 36.69
N LYS A 7 -2.51 -4.73 36.44
CA LYS A 7 -2.92 -5.86 35.57
C LYS A 7 -2.46 -5.70 34.12
N TYR A 8 -2.43 -4.47 33.61
CA TYR A 8 -2.11 -4.13 32.23
C TYR A 8 -0.68 -3.59 32.03
N ARG A 9 0.20 -3.73 33.01
CA ARG A 9 1.60 -3.27 32.90
C ARG A 9 2.31 -3.75 31.62
N PRO A 10 2.22 -5.04 31.23
CA PRO A 10 2.84 -5.49 29.98
C PRO A 10 2.24 -4.83 28.75
N GLU A 11 0.91 -4.69 28.71
CA GLU A 11 0.20 -4.06 27.59
C GLU A 11 0.52 -2.55 27.49
N ILE A 12 0.65 -1.85 28.62
CA ILE A 12 1.08 -0.44 28.66
C ILE A 12 2.53 -0.31 28.19
N ALA A 13 3.44 -1.15 28.68
CA ALA A 13 4.84 -1.15 28.26
C ALA A 13 4.95 -1.44 26.75
N ALA A 14 4.20 -2.41 26.23
CA ALA A 14 4.14 -2.71 24.81
C ALA A 14 3.62 -1.51 24.00
N MET A 15 2.56 -0.83 24.45
CA MET A 15 2.05 0.36 23.76
C MET A 15 3.07 1.50 23.71
N ILE A 16 3.77 1.75 24.83
CA ILE A 16 4.82 2.78 24.89
C ILE A 16 5.98 2.43 23.97
N LEU A 17 6.46 1.18 24.02
CA LEU A 17 7.54 0.70 23.15
C LEU A 17 7.15 0.75 21.67
N TRP A 18 5.91 0.36 21.35
CA TRP A 18 5.37 0.42 20.00
C TRP A 18 5.33 1.86 19.49
N LEU A 19 4.79 2.79 20.29
CA LEU A 19 4.69 4.20 19.90
C LEU A 19 6.06 4.85 19.74
N ALA A 20 6.97 4.62 20.70
CA ALA A 20 8.34 5.13 20.62
C ALA A 20 9.08 4.59 19.39
N GLY A 21 8.93 3.30 19.10
CA GLY A 21 9.49 2.67 17.92
C GLY A 21 8.93 3.24 16.63
N ALA A 22 7.60 3.32 16.51
CA ALA A 22 6.92 3.84 15.31
C ALA A 22 7.34 5.28 15.04
N VAL A 23 7.31 6.16 16.05
CA VAL A 23 7.78 7.56 15.92
C VAL A 23 9.25 7.60 15.50
N THR A 24 10.12 6.80 16.13
CA THR A 24 11.56 6.81 15.80
C THR A 24 11.79 6.42 14.35
N VAL A 25 11.17 5.33 13.87
CA VAL A 25 11.38 4.86 12.50
C VAL A 25 10.74 5.81 11.48
N SER A 26 9.55 6.33 11.75
CA SER A 26 8.87 7.29 10.88
C SER A 26 9.61 8.62 10.72
N VAL A 27 10.47 9.02 11.67
CA VAL A 27 11.33 10.21 11.49
C VAL A 27 12.28 10.02 10.30
N PHE A 28 12.86 8.82 10.15
CA PHE A 28 13.77 8.53 9.04
C PHE A 28 13.02 8.28 7.74
N HIS A 29 11.85 7.61 7.81
CA HIS A 29 11.10 7.22 6.62
C HIS A 29 10.81 8.37 5.65
N GLU A 30 11.33 8.28 4.42
CA GLU A 30 10.96 9.12 3.29
C GLU A 30 9.62 8.67 2.68
N PRO A 31 8.57 9.50 2.68
CA PRO A 31 7.32 9.13 2.02
C PRO A 31 7.55 8.88 0.53
N TRP A 32 7.13 7.72 0.02
CA TRP A 32 7.20 7.43 -1.41
C TRP A 32 6.00 8.01 -2.19
N PHE A 33 6.01 7.79 -3.51
CA PHE A 33 5.03 8.31 -4.45
C PHE A 33 3.57 8.25 -3.96
N ASP A 34 3.04 7.09 -3.57
CA ASP A 34 1.62 6.96 -3.17
C ASP A 34 1.25 7.83 -1.95
N GLU A 35 2.19 8.06 -1.03
CA GLU A 35 1.97 8.89 0.15
C GLU A 35 1.95 10.38 -0.22
N ILE A 36 2.88 10.78 -1.09
CA ILE A 36 2.99 12.17 -1.56
C ILE A 36 1.80 12.51 -2.48
N GLN A 37 1.46 11.62 -3.41
CA GLN A 37 0.29 11.76 -4.30
C GLN A 37 -0.99 11.97 -3.49
N ALA A 38 -1.24 11.16 -2.46
CA ALA A 38 -2.40 11.33 -1.59
C ALA A 38 -2.42 12.68 -0.86
N TRP A 39 -1.26 13.15 -0.39
CA TRP A 39 -1.16 14.48 0.23
C TRP A 39 -1.40 15.62 -0.76
N GLN A 40 -0.84 15.53 -1.97
CA GLN A 40 -1.02 16.53 -3.01
C GLN A 40 -2.47 16.64 -3.46
N ILE A 41 -3.14 15.51 -3.67
CA ILE A 41 -4.59 15.47 -3.91
C ILE A 41 -5.34 16.18 -2.78
N ALA A 42 -5.02 15.87 -1.53
CA ALA A 42 -5.67 16.48 -0.38
C ALA A 42 -5.39 18.00 -0.28
N ARG A 43 -4.22 18.45 -0.72
CA ARG A 43 -3.77 19.85 -0.67
C ARG A 43 -4.35 20.69 -1.81
N THR A 44 -4.31 20.20 -3.04
CA THR A 44 -4.49 21.03 -4.25
C THR A 44 -5.73 20.67 -5.07
N ALA A 45 -6.34 19.48 -4.91
CA ALA A 45 -7.52 19.12 -5.67
C ALA A 45 -8.72 20.00 -5.30
N THR A 46 -9.48 20.44 -6.30
CA THR A 46 -10.74 21.14 -6.04
C THR A 46 -11.75 20.19 -5.38
N TRP A 47 -12.82 20.73 -4.78
CA TRP A 47 -13.89 19.87 -4.28
C TRP A 47 -14.57 19.09 -5.41
N HIS A 48 -14.68 19.68 -6.60
CA HIS A 48 -15.19 18.99 -7.77
C HIS A 48 -14.31 17.80 -8.13
N ASP A 49 -13.00 18.02 -8.30
CA ASP A 49 -12.08 16.95 -8.69
C ASP A 49 -12.03 15.85 -7.63
N LEU A 50 -12.04 16.22 -6.35
CA LEU A 50 -11.97 15.24 -5.28
C LEU A 50 -13.17 14.27 -5.28
N PHE A 51 -14.37 14.72 -5.63
CA PHE A 51 -15.57 13.86 -5.63
C PHE A 51 -15.89 13.23 -6.98
N PHE A 52 -15.42 13.81 -8.10
CA PHE A 52 -15.87 13.42 -9.44
C PHE A 52 -14.75 13.08 -10.44
N GLU A 53 -13.49 13.45 -10.19
CA GLU A 53 -12.37 13.09 -11.07
C GLU A 53 -11.40 12.11 -10.40
N VAL A 54 -10.86 12.49 -9.25
CA VAL A 54 -9.86 11.73 -8.49
C VAL A 54 -10.29 10.28 -8.23
N PRO A 55 -11.54 9.96 -7.81
CA PRO A 55 -11.95 8.58 -7.59
C PRO A 55 -11.78 7.68 -8.82
N HIS A 56 -12.08 8.20 -10.00
CA HIS A 56 -12.00 7.48 -11.29
C HIS A 56 -10.57 7.40 -11.84
N SER A 57 -9.76 8.42 -11.53
CA SER A 57 -8.34 8.52 -11.90
C SER A 57 -7.44 7.62 -11.04
N GLU A 58 -7.60 7.71 -9.71
CA GLU A 58 -6.87 6.88 -8.75
C GLU A 58 -7.42 5.46 -8.67
N CYS A 59 -8.68 5.26 -9.09
CA CYS A 59 -9.44 4.03 -8.85
C CYS A 59 -9.54 3.67 -7.36
N HIS A 60 -9.56 4.69 -6.50
CA HIS A 60 -9.56 4.55 -5.05
C HIS A 60 -10.63 5.43 -4.38
N PRO A 61 -11.28 4.91 -3.32
CA PRO A 61 -12.16 5.71 -2.47
C PRO A 61 -11.43 6.88 -1.80
N ILE A 62 -12.17 7.96 -1.50
CA ILE A 62 -11.57 9.26 -1.14
C ILE A 62 -11.40 9.52 0.34
N LEU A 63 -11.76 8.58 1.23
CA LEU A 63 -11.78 8.84 2.67
C LEU A 63 -10.40 9.23 3.21
N TRP A 64 -9.33 8.62 2.70
CA TRP A 64 -7.96 8.97 3.09
C TRP A 64 -7.64 10.43 2.76
N HIS A 65 -7.93 10.86 1.52
CA HIS A 65 -7.76 12.24 1.09
C HIS A 65 -8.57 13.22 1.95
N LEU A 66 -9.82 12.88 2.28
CA LEU A 66 -10.68 13.70 3.14
C LEU A 66 -10.14 13.86 4.56
N ILE A 67 -9.50 12.82 5.10
CA ILE A 67 -8.86 12.85 6.44
C ILE A 67 -7.61 13.73 6.40
N LEU A 68 -6.81 13.68 5.34
CA LEU A 68 -5.59 14.49 5.20
C LEU A 68 -5.88 15.96 4.88
N ARG A 69 -6.93 16.24 4.12
CA ARG A 69 -7.30 17.57 3.62
C ARG A 69 -7.30 18.70 4.65
N PRO A 70 -7.90 18.58 5.85
CA PRO A 70 -7.87 19.68 6.83
C PRO A 70 -6.44 20.04 7.28
N PHE A 71 -5.52 19.08 7.33
CA PHE A 71 -4.12 19.32 7.70
C PHE A 71 -3.33 19.93 6.54
N ALA A 72 -3.56 19.42 5.32
CA ALA A 72 -2.91 19.91 4.12
C ALA A 72 -3.33 21.35 3.77
N MET A 73 -4.63 21.65 3.85
CA MET A 73 -5.16 23.00 3.61
C MET A 73 -4.79 24.00 4.71
N ALA A 74 -4.50 23.53 5.92
CA ALA A 74 -3.99 24.38 7.00
C ALA A 74 -2.50 24.73 6.84
N GLY A 75 -1.83 24.22 5.78
CA GLY A 75 -0.41 24.47 5.53
C GLY A 75 0.52 23.79 6.54
N LEU A 76 0.06 22.72 7.20
CA LEU A 76 0.95 21.95 8.08
C LEU A 76 2.08 21.31 7.25
N PRO A 77 3.29 21.17 7.83
CA PRO A 77 4.38 20.47 7.17
C PRO A 77 3.96 19.06 6.76
N PHE A 78 4.19 18.72 5.48
CA PHE A 78 3.73 17.49 4.85
C PHE A 78 4.04 16.25 5.69
N GLU A 79 5.31 15.98 5.93
CA GLU A 79 5.68 14.71 6.53
C GLU A 79 5.26 14.55 7.99
N PRO A 80 5.49 15.52 8.89
CA PRO A 80 5.00 15.40 10.26
C PRO A 80 3.49 15.18 10.33
N ALA A 81 2.72 15.86 9.48
CA ALA A 81 1.26 15.74 9.47
C ALA A 81 0.81 14.35 9.01
N ILE A 82 1.24 13.87 7.84
CA ILE A 82 0.82 12.56 7.32
C ILE A 82 1.25 11.41 8.24
N LYS A 83 2.48 11.47 8.76
CA LYS A 83 3.03 10.47 9.70
C LYS A 83 2.24 10.45 11.01
N THR A 84 1.90 11.61 11.55
CA THR A 84 1.13 11.70 12.80
C THR A 84 -0.28 11.12 12.65
N VAL A 85 -0.97 11.45 11.55
CA VAL A 85 -2.30 10.89 11.26
C VAL A 85 -2.22 9.37 11.15
N ASN A 86 -1.24 8.84 10.40
CA ASN A 86 -1.08 7.41 10.21
C ASN A 86 -0.76 6.66 11.52
N ILE A 87 0.18 7.17 12.32
CA ILE A 87 0.54 6.61 13.62
C ILE A 87 -0.65 6.66 14.59
N ALA A 88 -1.44 7.74 14.58
CA ALA A 88 -2.62 7.86 15.44
C ALA A 88 -3.69 6.80 15.10
N VAL A 89 -3.96 6.59 13.81
CA VAL A 89 -4.92 5.57 13.35
C VAL A 89 -4.41 4.16 13.68
N THR A 90 -3.17 3.85 13.30
CA THR A 90 -2.58 2.52 13.54
C THR A 90 -2.39 2.24 15.03
N GLY A 91 -1.99 3.25 15.80
CA GLY A 91 -1.84 3.18 17.26
C GLY A 91 -3.18 2.97 17.96
N THR A 92 -4.27 3.53 17.44
CA THR A 92 -5.63 3.25 17.94
C THR A 92 -5.98 1.78 17.73
N ALA A 93 -5.72 1.21 16.55
CA ALA A 93 -5.95 -0.21 16.28
C ALA A 93 -5.08 -1.11 17.18
N CYS A 94 -3.79 -0.77 17.36
CA CYS A 94 -2.89 -1.49 18.26
C CYS A 94 -3.34 -1.42 19.72
N GLY A 95 -3.81 -0.25 20.17
CA GLY A 95 -4.42 -0.08 21.49
C GLY A 95 -5.66 -0.95 21.68
N LEU A 96 -6.54 -1.01 20.67
CA LEU A 96 -7.70 -1.91 20.70
C LEU A 96 -7.29 -3.38 20.78
N ILE A 97 -6.23 -3.80 20.08
CA ILE A 97 -5.68 -5.17 20.18
C ILE A 97 -5.18 -5.44 21.60
N LEU A 98 -4.35 -4.55 22.14
CA LEU A 98 -3.71 -4.71 23.45
C LEU A 98 -4.74 -4.72 24.59
N PHE A 99 -5.71 -3.82 24.57
CA PHE A 99 -6.59 -3.57 25.70
C PHE A 99 -8.03 -4.07 25.50
N GLY A 100 -8.49 -4.21 24.25
CA GLY A 100 -9.90 -4.49 23.90
C GLY A 100 -10.18 -5.92 23.43
N THR A 101 -9.17 -6.71 23.07
CA THR A 101 -9.38 -8.07 22.56
C THR A 101 -9.20 -9.15 23.63
N ARG A 102 -9.83 -10.31 23.39
CA ARG A 102 -9.73 -11.53 24.21
C ARG A 102 -8.64 -12.48 23.73
N LEU A 103 -7.72 -12.01 22.90
CA LEU A 103 -6.63 -12.83 22.40
C LEU A 103 -5.67 -13.24 23.54
N PRO A 104 -4.98 -14.40 23.42
CA PRO A 104 -3.94 -14.78 24.37
C PRO A 104 -2.93 -13.65 24.54
N ARG A 105 -2.52 -13.36 25.79
CA ARG A 105 -1.70 -12.19 26.10
C ARG A 105 -0.41 -12.11 25.27
N PHE A 106 0.29 -13.23 25.05
CA PHE A 106 1.50 -13.22 24.23
C PHE A 106 1.21 -12.78 22.78
N VAL A 107 0.08 -13.18 22.20
CA VAL A 107 -0.34 -12.75 20.85
C VAL A 107 -0.63 -11.25 20.86
N ARG A 108 -1.37 -10.74 21.85
CA ARG A 108 -1.67 -9.30 21.97
C ARG A 108 -0.40 -8.45 22.06
N LEU A 109 0.63 -8.96 22.75
CA LEU A 109 1.90 -8.25 22.92
C LEU A 109 2.80 -8.30 21.69
N LEU A 110 2.77 -9.38 20.90
CA LEU A 110 3.63 -9.53 19.72
C LEU A 110 2.99 -9.02 18.43
N LEU A 111 1.67 -9.13 18.30
CA LEU A 111 0.95 -8.82 17.06
C LEU A 111 1.18 -7.37 16.59
N PRO A 112 1.16 -6.33 17.44
CA PRO A 112 1.45 -4.96 17.01
C PRO A 112 2.85 -4.76 16.42
N PHE A 113 3.81 -5.65 16.74
CA PHE A 113 5.21 -5.55 16.32
C PHE A 113 5.51 -6.34 15.04
N THR A 114 4.53 -6.98 14.40
CA THR A 114 4.80 -7.73 13.16
C THR A 114 5.11 -6.80 12.00
N PHE A 115 5.84 -7.29 10.99
CA PHE A 115 6.19 -6.48 9.82
C PHE A 115 4.99 -5.82 9.15
N MET A 116 3.88 -6.57 9.01
CA MET A 116 2.68 -6.05 8.36
C MET A 116 2.05 -4.90 9.15
N ILE A 117 2.04 -4.94 10.49
CA ILE A 117 1.41 -3.91 11.34
C ILE A 117 2.38 -2.78 11.68
N PHE A 118 3.54 -3.12 12.21
CA PHE A 118 4.49 -2.12 12.69
C PHE A 118 5.13 -1.36 11.54
N TYR A 119 5.69 -2.07 10.57
CA TYR A 119 6.45 -1.42 9.51
C TYR A 119 5.52 -1.00 8.36
N GLN A 120 4.85 -1.96 7.72
CA GLN A 120 4.03 -1.68 6.53
C GLN A 120 2.78 -0.83 6.80
N THR A 121 2.18 -0.88 8.00
CA THR A 121 1.04 0.00 8.34
C THR A 121 1.47 1.29 9.04
N ALA A 122 2.33 1.20 10.07
CA ALA A 122 2.61 2.37 10.92
C ALA A 122 3.69 3.30 10.38
N VAL A 123 4.61 2.80 9.56
CA VAL A 123 5.71 3.60 8.98
C VAL A 123 5.32 4.13 7.61
N VAL A 124 4.80 3.26 6.73
CA VAL A 124 4.38 3.63 5.36
C VAL A 124 2.95 4.20 5.39
N ASN A 125 2.79 5.50 5.17
CA ASN A 125 1.61 6.29 5.54
C ASN A 125 0.48 6.25 4.49
N ARG A 126 -0.03 5.04 4.23
CA ARG A 126 -1.10 4.80 3.26
C ARG A 126 -2.45 4.53 3.94
N CYS A 127 -3.52 4.60 3.15
CA CYS A 127 -4.90 4.33 3.58
C CYS A 127 -5.13 2.93 4.21
N TYR A 128 -4.18 1.99 4.06
CA TYR A 128 -4.21 0.68 4.69
C TYR A 128 -4.30 0.72 6.22
N CYS A 129 -3.86 1.79 6.89
CA CYS A 129 -4.04 1.98 8.34
C CYS A 129 -5.52 2.02 8.75
N LEU A 130 -6.38 2.61 7.91
CA LEU A 130 -7.82 2.65 8.11
C LEU A 130 -8.42 1.25 7.92
N LEU A 131 -7.96 0.46 6.94
CA LEU A 131 -8.40 -0.94 6.79
C LEU A 131 -8.00 -1.77 8.01
N PHE A 132 -6.78 -1.61 8.53
CA PHE A 132 -6.33 -2.32 9.72
C PHE A 132 -7.18 -1.98 10.95
N LEU A 133 -7.49 -0.69 11.16
CA LEU A 133 -8.43 -0.26 12.19
C LEU A 133 -9.82 -0.88 11.96
N GLY A 134 -10.32 -0.85 10.73
CA GLY A 134 -11.60 -1.43 10.33
C GLY A 134 -11.70 -2.91 10.65
N PHE A 135 -10.74 -3.73 10.22
CA PHE A 135 -10.70 -5.17 10.54
C PHE A 135 -10.59 -5.44 12.04
N THR A 136 -9.83 -4.63 12.77
CA THR A 136 -9.70 -4.76 14.23
C THR A 136 -11.04 -4.51 14.93
N VAL A 137 -11.71 -3.40 14.59
CA VAL A 137 -13.02 -3.05 15.14
C VAL A 137 -14.08 -4.06 14.72
N LEU A 138 -14.07 -4.51 13.45
CA LEU A 138 -14.96 -5.53 12.94
C LEU A 138 -14.83 -6.83 13.75
N GLY A 139 -13.60 -7.25 14.06
CA GLY A 139 -13.34 -8.44 14.86
C GLY A 139 -13.90 -8.32 16.28
N ILE A 140 -13.75 -7.14 16.91
CA ILE A 140 -14.27 -6.86 18.25
C ILE A 140 -15.81 -6.86 18.26
N LEU A 141 -16.44 -6.28 17.24
CA LEU A 141 -17.89 -6.15 17.14
C LEU A 141 -18.58 -7.42 16.60
N ARG A 142 -17.83 -8.35 15.98
CA ARG A 142 -18.35 -9.58 15.36
C ARG A 142 -19.25 -10.42 16.28
N PRO A 143 -18.97 -10.61 17.58
CA PRO A 143 -19.86 -11.36 18.48
C PRO A 143 -21.21 -10.67 18.74
N GLU A 144 -21.29 -9.34 18.62
CA GLU A 144 -22.50 -8.55 18.86
C GLU A 144 -23.24 -8.18 17.57
N ARG A 145 -22.75 -8.58 16.38
CA ARG A 145 -23.33 -8.13 15.09
C ARG A 145 -24.82 -8.42 14.96
N ASP A 146 -25.29 -9.56 15.48
CA ASP A 146 -26.71 -9.92 15.37
C ASP A 146 -27.58 -9.17 16.37
N SER A 147 -27.04 -8.79 17.53
CA SER A 147 -27.73 -8.02 18.58
C SER A 147 -27.73 -6.52 18.32
N LYS A 148 -26.62 -6.00 17.81
CA LYS A 148 -26.37 -4.59 17.48
C LYS A 148 -25.73 -4.52 16.09
N PRO A 149 -26.52 -4.63 15.01
CA PRO A 149 -25.97 -4.66 13.65
C PRO A 149 -25.35 -3.34 13.21
N LEU A 150 -25.85 -2.21 13.71
CA LEU A 150 -25.47 -0.90 13.21
C LEU A 150 -23.97 -0.58 13.38
N PRO A 151 -23.32 -0.74 14.56
CA PRO A 151 -21.88 -0.54 14.69
C PRO A 151 -21.04 -1.41 13.74
N TYR A 152 -21.45 -2.68 13.56
CA TYR A 152 -20.77 -3.61 12.66
C TYR A 152 -20.89 -3.15 11.19
N VAL A 153 -22.08 -2.73 10.78
CA VAL A 153 -22.34 -2.20 9.43
C VAL A 153 -21.65 -0.85 9.18
N ILE A 154 -21.63 0.07 10.15
CA ILE A 154 -20.89 1.34 10.03
C ILE A 154 -19.40 1.08 9.83
N THR A 155 -18.84 0.09 10.53
CA THR A 155 -17.44 -0.30 10.35
C THR A 155 -17.19 -0.82 8.93
N MET A 156 -18.11 -1.62 8.38
CA MET A 156 -18.02 -2.08 6.99
C MET A 156 -18.16 -0.92 5.98
N ALA A 157 -19.07 0.02 6.23
CA ALA A 157 -19.22 1.23 5.40
C ALA A 157 -17.93 2.07 5.39
N PHE A 158 -17.31 2.26 6.56
CA PHE A 158 -16.01 2.91 6.70
C PHE A 158 -14.91 2.20 5.89
N MET A 159 -14.86 0.87 5.91
CA MET A 159 -13.90 0.10 5.10
C MET A 159 -14.17 0.22 3.60
N CYS A 160 -15.44 0.19 3.18
CA CYS A 160 -15.82 0.42 1.78
C CYS A 160 -15.37 1.80 1.28
N LEU A 161 -15.50 2.83 2.12
CA LEU A 161 -15.07 4.19 1.83
C LEU A 161 -13.54 4.38 1.89
N THR A 162 -12.80 3.40 2.39
CA THR A 162 -11.34 3.46 2.54
C THR A 162 -10.61 2.96 1.30
N HIS A 163 -11.01 1.78 0.79
CA HIS A 163 -10.27 1.08 -0.25
C HIS A 163 -11.15 0.06 -0.97
N ILE A 164 -10.88 -0.21 -2.26
CA ILE A 164 -11.64 -1.20 -3.04
C ILE A 164 -11.55 -2.63 -2.46
N MET A 165 -10.39 -2.99 -1.92
CA MET A 165 -10.24 -4.25 -1.17
C MET A 165 -11.12 -4.30 0.09
N GLY A 166 -11.40 -3.16 0.72
CA GLY A 166 -12.37 -3.06 1.80
C GLY A 166 -13.78 -3.40 1.32
N VAL A 167 -14.19 -2.87 0.16
CA VAL A 167 -15.46 -3.22 -0.49
C VAL A 167 -15.55 -4.73 -0.75
N MET A 168 -14.50 -5.32 -1.33
CA MET A 168 -14.46 -6.77 -1.60
C MET A 168 -14.61 -7.60 -0.32
N MET A 169 -13.80 -7.31 0.70
CA MET A 169 -13.79 -8.10 1.94
C MET A 169 -15.09 -7.93 2.73
N CYS A 170 -15.61 -6.70 2.84
CA CYS A 170 -16.90 -6.44 3.48
C CYS A 170 -18.06 -7.07 2.70
N GLY A 171 -18.04 -7.00 1.37
CA GLY A 171 -19.03 -7.64 0.51
C GLY A 171 -19.12 -9.16 0.75
N LEU A 172 -17.97 -9.83 0.79
CA LEU A 172 -17.90 -11.28 1.05
C LEU A 172 -18.40 -11.64 2.46
N ILE A 173 -18.00 -10.87 3.48
CA ILE A 173 -18.50 -11.05 4.86
C ILE A 173 -20.02 -10.80 4.93
N CYS A 174 -20.53 -9.79 4.23
CA CYS A 174 -21.95 -9.48 4.14
C CYS A 174 -22.75 -10.59 3.48
N VAL A 175 -22.28 -11.15 2.35
CA VAL A 175 -22.96 -12.26 1.66
C VAL A 175 -23.12 -13.46 2.59
N ILE A 176 -22.07 -13.79 3.35
CA ILE A 176 -22.11 -14.88 4.33
C ILE A 176 -23.13 -14.58 5.42
N TRP A 177 -23.11 -13.37 5.98
CA TRP A 177 -24.04 -12.98 7.04
C TRP A 177 -25.50 -12.95 6.55
N VAL A 178 -25.77 -12.41 5.37
CA VAL A 178 -27.11 -12.45 4.74
C VAL A 178 -27.56 -13.90 4.54
N THR A 179 -26.67 -14.78 4.09
CA THR A 179 -26.98 -16.21 3.93
C THR A 179 -27.34 -16.86 5.27
N GLU A 180 -26.66 -16.52 6.36
CA GLU A 180 -27.02 -16.97 7.72
C GLU A 180 -28.39 -16.46 8.16
N ILE A 181 -28.70 -15.19 7.88
CA ILE A 181 -30.01 -14.57 8.18
C ILE A 181 -31.12 -15.31 7.43
N VAL A 182 -30.95 -15.50 6.11
CA VAL A 182 -31.93 -16.18 5.24
C VAL A 182 -32.14 -17.62 5.70
N ARG A 183 -31.06 -18.36 5.99
CA ARG A 183 -31.15 -19.74 6.50
C ARG A 183 -31.84 -19.81 7.87
N GLY A 184 -31.59 -18.83 8.74
CA GLY A 184 -32.27 -18.72 10.03
C GLY A 184 -33.78 -18.57 9.88
N HIS A 185 -34.22 -17.65 9.02
CA HIS A 185 -35.65 -17.47 8.72
C HIS A 185 -36.28 -18.66 7.99
N ALA A 186 -35.55 -19.32 7.10
CA ALA A 186 -36.04 -20.53 6.42
C ALA A 186 -36.21 -21.73 7.39
N ALA A 187 -35.38 -21.81 8.42
CA ALA A 187 -35.41 -22.90 9.40
C ALA A 187 -36.46 -22.68 10.51
N ASP A 188 -36.71 -21.43 10.90
CA ASP A 188 -37.69 -21.09 11.94
C ASP A 188 -39.01 -20.60 11.34
N LYS A 189 -40.04 -21.46 11.36
CA LYS A 189 -41.37 -21.15 10.81
C LYS A 189 -42.07 -19.97 11.52
N ASN A 190 -41.59 -19.54 12.68
CA ASN A 190 -42.14 -18.42 13.45
C ASN A 190 -41.36 -17.10 13.27
N SER A 191 -40.31 -17.08 12.43
CA SER A 191 -39.40 -15.93 12.30
C SER A 191 -40.03 -14.68 11.66
N GLY A 192 -41.25 -14.80 11.14
CA GLY A 192 -41.98 -13.71 10.50
C GLY A 192 -41.35 -13.29 9.18
N ASN A 193 -41.56 -12.02 8.79
CA ASN A 193 -41.05 -11.50 7.52
C ASN A 193 -39.59 -11.04 7.67
N ILE A 194 -38.69 -11.63 6.87
CA ILE A 194 -37.26 -11.27 6.82
C ILE A 194 -37.01 -9.78 6.57
N LEU A 195 -37.87 -9.10 5.80
CA LEU A 195 -37.73 -7.66 5.53
C LEU A 195 -37.92 -6.78 6.78
N LYS A 196 -38.54 -7.32 7.84
CA LYS A 196 -38.69 -6.65 9.15
C LYS A 196 -37.55 -6.97 10.11
N ASP A 197 -36.59 -7.80 9.70
CA ASP A 197 -35.42 -8.12 10.52
C ASP A 197 -34.57 -6.87 10.73
N ARG A 198 -34.20 -6.57 11.98
CA ARG A 198 -33.41 -5.37 12.33
C ARG A 198 -32.06 -5.25 11.60
N ARG A 199 -31.54 -6.37 11.07
CA ARG A 199 -30.27 -6.42 10.35
C ARG A 199 -30.43 -5.98 8.89
N VAL A 200 -31.62 -6.12 8.30
CA VAL A 200 -31.85 -5.88 6.87
C VAL A 200 -31.73 -4.41 6.48
N PRO A 201 -32.37 -3.43 7.15
CA PRO A 201 -32.23 -2.02 6.77
C PRO A 201 -30.79 -1.51 6.73
N PRO A 202 -29.93 -1.71 7.75
CA PRO A 202 -28.54 -1.24 7.67
C PRO A 202 -27.75 -1.97 6.58
N LEU A 203 -28.00 -3.27 6.34
CA LEU A 203 -27.36 -4.00 5.24
C LEU A 203 -27.77 -3.48 3.85
N ALA A 204 -29.03 -3.08 3.68
CA ALA A 204 -29.50 -2.47 2.44
C ALA A 204 -28.83 -1.12 2.17
N VAL A 205 -28.69 -0.27 3.21
CA VAL A 205 -27.95 1.00 3.11
C VAL A 205 -26.49 0.75 2.74
N LEU A 206 -25.85 -0.23 3.37
CA LEU A 206 -24.48 -0.61 3.05
C LEU A 206 -24.34 -1.08 1.60
N PHE A 207 -25.30 -1.85 1.08
CA PHE A 207 -25.29 -2.29 -0.31
C PHE A 207 -25.36 -1.10 -1.28
N VAL A 208 -26.28 -0.15 -1.06
CA VAL A 208 -26.37 1.07 -1.87
C VAL A 208 -25.07 1.87 -1.82
N LEU A 209 -24.48 2.03 -0.63
CA LEU A 209 -23.20 2.70 -0.47
C LEU A 209 -22.08 1.97 -1.23
N ALA A 210 -21.98 0.65 -1.10
CA ALA A 210 -20.95 -0.13 -1.78
C ALA A 210 -21.07 -0.02 -3.30
N VAL A 211 -22.29 -0.07 -3.85
CA VAL A 211 -22.55 0.15 -5.29
C VAL A 211 -22.15 1.57 -5.70
N ALA A 212 -22.51 2.58 -4.92
CA ALA A 212 -22.11 3.96 -5.20
C ALA A 212 -20.59 4.15 -5.21
N VAL A 213 -19.89 3.52 -4.25
CA VAL A 213 -18.41 3.53 -4.21
C VAL A 213 -17.84 2.83 -5.43
N ILE A 214 -18.34 1.65 -5.82
CA ILE A 214 -17.87 0.92 -7.01
C ILE A 214 -18.05 1.77 -8.27
N ILE A 215 -19.19 2.45 -8.42
CA ILE A 215 -19.44 3.35 -9.55
C ILE A 215 -18.45 4.52 -9.53
N ALA A 216 -18.23 5.14 -8.37
CA ALA A 216 -17.34 6.29 -8.23
C ALA A 216 -15.87 5.95 -8.52
N VAL A 217 -15.41 4.75 -8.15
CA VAL A 217 -14.01 4.35 -8.38
C VAL A 217 -13.79 3.62 -9.69
N PHE A 218 -14.85 3.42 -10.49
CA PHE A 218 -14.75 2.73 -11.76
C PHE A 218 -13.78 3.50 -12.67
N PRO A 219 -12.76 2.86 -13.26
CA PRO A 219 -11.73 3.55 -14.02
C PRO A 219 -12.35 4.39 -15.15
N SER A 220 -11.84 5.60 -15.36
CA SER A 220 -12.17 6.35 -16.57
C SER A 220 -11.68 5.59 -17.81
N THR A 221 -12.34 5.77 -18.94
CA THR A 221 -11.90 5.20 -20.23
C THR A 221 -10.53 5.72 -20.66
N GLU A 222 -10.12 6.84 -20.11
CA GLU A 222 -8.82 7.48 -20.32
C GLU A 222 -7.78 7.04 -19.29
N ASN A 223 -8.05 6.09 -18.41
CA ASN A 223 -7.09 5.71 -17.36
C ASN A 223 -5.90 4.91 -17.94
N THR A 224 -4.68 5.27 -17.56
CA THR A 224 -3.42 4.62 -17.97
C THR A 224 -3.09 3.36 -17.17
N ASN A 225 -3.71 3.17 -16.02
CA ASN A 225 -3.52 1.98 -15.18
C ASN A 225 -4.42 0.80 -15.61
N PHE A 226 -5.25 0.95 -16.64
CA PHE A 226 -6.08 -0.15 -17.13
C PHE A 226 -5.96 -0.21 -18.66
N ASP A 227 -5.34 -1.28 -19.15
CA ASP A 227 -5.38 -1.66 -20.56
C ASP A 227 -6.17 -2.97 -20.71
N SER A 228 -7.12 -2.98 -21.64
CA SER A 228 -8.13 -4.03 -21.77
C SER A 228 -7.73 -5.21 -22.64
N ASP A 229 -6.49 -5.26 -23.15
CA ASP A 229 -6.04 -6.30 -24.07
C ASP A 229 -5.35 -7.44 -23.33
N THR A 230 -6.11 -8.18 -22.52
CA THR A 230 -5.60 -9.39 -21.89
C THR A 230 -5.99 -10.63 -22.71
N ALA A 231 -5.03 -11.17 -23.47
CA ALA A 231 -5.10 -12.55 -23.96
C ALA A 231 -5.25 -13.53 -22.76
N LEU A 232 -5.88 -14.68 -22.99
CA LEU A 232 -5.93 -15.75 -21.99
C LEU A 232 -4.50 -16.14 -21.56
N PRO A 233 -4.23 -16.27 -20.25
CA PRO A 233 -2.88 -16.58 -19.78
C PRO A 233 -2.40 -17.93 -20.30
N SER A 234 -1.15 -18.00 -20.77
CA SER A 234 -0.50 -19.27 -21.14
C SER A 234 -0.41 -20.23 -19.95
N PHE A 235 -0.28 -21.53 -20.22
CA PHE A 235 -0.18 -22.54 -19.17
C PHE A 235 1.03 -22.29 -18.21
N GLY A 236 2.17 -21.85 -18.75
CA GLY A 236 3.32 -21.47 -17.94
C GLY A 236 3.03 -20.28 -17.01
N ARG A 237 2.28 -19.28 -17.49
CA ARG A 237 1.82 -18.14 -16.70
C ARG A 237 0.83 -18.59 -15.62
N VAL A 238 -0.10 -19.48 -15.93
CA VAL A 238 -1.01 -20.07 -14.92
C VAL A 238 -0.24 -20.76 -13.80
N ILE A 239 0.82 -21.52 -14.13
CA ILE A 239 1.71 -22.13 -13.11
C ILE A 239 2.41 -21.05 -12.28
N ALA A 240 3.01 -20.03 -12.90
CA ALA A 240 3.68 -18.94 -12.18
C ALA A 240 2.73 -18.19 -11.24
N LEU A 241 1.52 -17.86 -11.71
CA LEU A 241 0.48 -17.20 -10.92
C LEU A 241 -0.06 -18.11 -9.80
N SER A 242 -0.14 -19.43 -10.02
CA SER A 242 -0.47 -20.38 -8.94
C SER A 242 0.57 -20.38 -7.81
N GLY A 243 1.83 -20.03 -8.11
CA GLY A 243 2.86 -19.79 -7.11
C GLY A 243 2.50 -18.66 -6.14
N ASN A 244 1.89 -17.57 -6.62
CA ASN A 244 1.39 -16.47 -5.77
C ASN A 244 0.25 -16.93 -4.85
N PHE A 245 -0.63 -17.79 -5.36
CA PHE A 245 -1.71 -18.37 -4.56
C PHE A 245 -1.18 -19.24 -3.41
N ILE A 246 -0.20 -20.10 -3.71
CA ILE A 246 0.40 -21.03 -2.73
C ILE A 246 1.22 -20.27 -1.69
N SER A 247 1.96 -19.25 -2.11
CA SER A 247 2.88 -18.50 -1.23
C SER A 247 2.16 -17.53 -0.29
N LEU A 248 1.00 -16.98 -0.71
CA LEU A 248 0.29 -15.91 0.02
C LEU A 248 0.12 -16.14 1.54
N PRO A 249 -0.36 -17.31 2.03
CA PRO A 249 -0.53 -17.50 3.48
C PRO A 249 0.79 -17.40 4.25
N PHE A 250 1.86 -17.92 3.68
CA PHE A 250 3.18 -17.93 4.29
C PHE A 250 3.86 -16.56 4.17
N ASP A 251 3.76 -15.91 3.01
CA ASP A 251 4.34 -14.59 2.77
C ASP A 251 3.63 -13.46 3.52
N ALA A 252 2.32 -13.54 3.71
CA ALA A 252 1.63 -12.56 4.53
C ALA A 252 2.04 -12.65 6.01
N THR A 253 2.45 -13.84 6.49
CA THR A 253 2.64 -14.10 7.93
C THR A 253 4.09 -14.25 8.35
N PHE A 254 4.82 -15.22 7.82
CA PHE A 254 6.08 -15.71 8.39
C PHE A 254 7.28 -15.61 7.44
N CYS A 255 7.06 -15.69 6.12
CA CYS A 255 8.16 -15.84 5.17
C CYS A 255 9.11 -14.64 5.20
N PRO A 256 10.42 -14.83 5.35
CA PRO A 256 11.36 -13.72 5.46
C PRO A 256 11.55 -12.92 4.16
N THR A 257 11.30 -13.50 2.98
CA THR A 257 11.20 -12.78 1.68
C THR A 257 10.42 -13.61 0.65
N LEU A 258 9.67 -12.95 -0.23
CA LEU A 258 8.92 -13.57 -1.35
C LEU A 258 9.81 -14.38 -2.32
N ARG A 259 11.11 -14.07 -2.40
CA ARG A 259 11.98 -14.51 -3.50
C ARG A 259 12.99 -15.59 -3.14
N THR A 260 13.25 -15.83 -1.85
CA THR A 260 14.33 -16.74 -1.43
C THR A 260 13.86 -18.11 -0.96
N ALA A 261 12.56 -18.29 -0.69
CA ALA A 261 12.04 -19.58 -0.29
C ALA A 261 11.78 -20.46 -1.52
N GLY A 262 12.33 -21.68 -1.54
CA GLY A 262 12.07 -22.64 -2.60
C GLY A 262 10.60 -23.10 -2.60
N THR A 263 10.06 -23.45 -3.78
CA THR A 263 8.65 -23.86 -3.98
C THR A 263 8.18 -24.95 -3.02
N GLY A 264 9.05 -25.90 -2.66
CA GLY A 264 8.72 -26.95 -1.69
C GLY A 264 8.41 -26.42 -0.28
N LEU A 265 9.06 -25.34 0.15
CA LEU A 265 8.80 -24.71 1.44
C LEU A 265 7.47 -23.97 1.42
N TYR A 266 7.16 -23.27 0.32
CA TYR A 266 5.85 -22.64 0.13
C TYR A 266 4.71 -23.66 0.17
N LEU A 267 4.85 -24.78 -0.55
CA LEU A 267 3.87 -25.87 -0.54
C LEU A 267 3.68 -26.45 0.87
N LEU A 268 4.78 -26.69 1.59
CA LEU A 268 4.72 -27.19 2.96
C LEU A 268 3.92 -26.24 3.87
N PHE A 269 4.26 -24.95 3.89
CA PHE A 269 3.58 -23.97 4.73
C PHE A 269 2.15 -23.70 4.28
N PHE A 270 1.88 -23.71 2.97
CA PHE A 270 0.53 -23.64 2.45
C PHE A 270 -0.34 -24.75 3.03
N VAL A 271 0.12 -26.00 2.97
CA VAL A 271 -0.60 -27.16 3.52
C VAL A 271 -0.76 -27.03 5.04
N LEU A 272 0.32 -26.70 5.77
CA LEU A 272 0.29 -26.61 7.23
C LEU A 272 -0.65 -25.50 7.73
N ILE A 273 -0.56 -24.29 7.16
CA ILE A 273 -1.39 -23.15 7.54
C ILE A 273 -2.85 -23.44 7.20
N ASN A 274 -3.14 -23.93 5.99
CA ASN A 274 -4.53 -24.24 5.62
C ASN A 274 -5.11 -25.40 6.43
N ALA A 275 -4.33 -26.46 6.71
CA ALA A 275 -4.78 -27.54 7.58
C ALA A 275 -5.09 -27.03 8.99
N PHE A 276 -4.23 -26.18 9.55
CA PHE A 276 -4.49 -25.51 10.82
C PHE A 276 -5.79 -24.69 10.77
N MET A 277 -5.98 -23.89 9.71
CA MET A 277 -7.17 -23.06 9.55
C MET A 277 -8.44 -23.89 9.35
N VAL A 278 -8.40 -25.03 8.65
CA VAL A 278 -9.54 -25.97 8.57
C VAL A 278 -9.94 -26.45 9.97
N VAL A 279 -8.97 -26.91 10.77
CA VAL A 279 -9.25 -27.41 12.13
C VAL A 279 -9.79 -26.28 13.02
N PHE A 280 -9.13 -25.12 13.01
CA PHE A 280 -9.57 -23.93 13.75
C PHE A 280 -10.99 -23.53 13.39
N CYS A 281 -11.28 -23.37 12.10
CA CYS A 281 -12.57 -22.88 11.63
C CYS A 281 -13.71 -23.86 11.89
N ARG A 282 -13.46 -25.18 11.80
CA ARG A 282 -14.45 -26.19 12.17
C ARG A 282 -14.79 -26.13 13.66
N LYS A 283 -13.77 -25.99 14.53
CA LYS A 283 -13.98 -25.89 15.99
C LYS A 283 -14.70 -24.61 16.38
N LYS A 284 -14.38 -23.49 15.72
CA LYS A 284 -14.97 -22.18 15.98
C LYS A 284 -16.23 -21.87 15.16
N ARG A 285 -16.64 -22.78 14.28
CA ARG A 285 -17.79 -22.65 13.37
C ARG A 285 -17.73 -21.41 12.46
N CYS A 286 -16.53 -21.04 12.01
CA CYS A 286 -16.29 -19.88 11.13
C CYS A 286 -15.74 -20.28 9.75
N THR A 287 -16.02 -21.52 9.28
CA THR A 287 -15.48 -22.06 8.02
C THR A 287 -15.80 -21.18 6.82
N ALA A 288 -17.07 -20.78 6.63
CA ALA A 288 -17.45 -19.92 5.52
C ALA A 288 -16.79 -18.54 5.63
N GLU A 289 -16.81 -17.95 6.84
CA GLU A 289 -16.27 -16.62 7.12
C GLU A 289 -14.77 -16.50 6.90
N TYR A 290 -14.02 -17.61 7.03
CA TYR A 290 -12.61 -17.64 6.64
C TYR A 290 -12.42 -18.00 5.17
N PHE A 291 -12.90 -19.18 4.74
CA PHE A 291 -12.50 -19.75 3.45
C PHE A 291 -13.11 -19.01 2.26
N VAL A 292 -14.31 -18.44 2.36
CA VAL A 292 -14.89 -17.71 1.23
C VAL A 292 -14.07 -16.43 0.93
N PRO A 293 -13.82 -15.52 1.90
CA PRO A 293 -12.96 -14.36 1.64
C PRO A 293 -11.52 -14.75 1.30
N TYR A 294 -10.95 -15.74 1.98
CA TYR A 294 -9.59 -16.20 1.70
C TYR A 294 -9.43 -16.69 0.25
N LEU A 295 -10.31 -17.56 -0.24
CA LEU A 295 -10.18 -18.12 -1.58
C LEU A 295 -10.41 -17.06 -2.67
N VAL A 296 -11.40 -16.18 -2.50
CA VAL A 296 -11.67 -15.10 -3.44
C VAL A 296 -10.52 -14.09 -3.46
N PHE A 297 -10.03 -13.66 -2.29
CA PHE A 297 -8.87 -12.77 -2.21
C PHE A 297 -7.63 -13.41 -2.80
N SER A 298 -7.36 -14.68 -2.49
CA SER A 298 -6.19 -15.39 -3.01
C SER A 298 -6.25 -15.57 -4.52
N TYR A 299 -7.44 -15.84 -5.07
CA TYR A 299 -7.65 -15.88 -6.51
C TYR A 299 -7.41 -14.51 -7.15
N PHE A 300 -8.01 -13.45 -6.60
CA PHE A 300 -7.81 -12.09 -7.08
C PHE A 300 -6.32 -11.68 -7.03
N TYR A 301 -5.66 -11.95 -5.90
CA TYR A 301 -4.23 -11.68 -5.71
C TYR A 301 -3.38 -12.45 -6.72
N ALA A 302 -3.66 -13.74 -6.91
CA ALA A 302 -2.86 -14.58 -7.79
C ALA A 302 -3.04 -14.25 -9.27
N PHE A 303 -4.27 -13.97 -9.73
CA PHE A 303 -4.60 -13.95 -11.15
C PHE A 303 -4.99 -12.57 -11.70
N VAL A 304 -5.32 -11.61 -10.84
CA VAL A 304 -5.74 -10.26 -11.26
C VAL A 304 -4.68 -9.22 -10.87
N TRP A 305 -4.28 -9.19 -9.60
CA TRP A 305 -3.39 -8.13 -9.10
C TRP A 305 -2.48 -8.62 -7.96
N SER A 306 -1.19 -8.83 -8.26
CA SER A 306 -0.19 -9.41 -7.35
C SER A 306 0.91 -8.42 -6.94
N TRP A 307 0.59 -7.45 -6.08
CA TRP A 307 1.61 -6.60 -5.45
C TRP A 307 1.85 -6.98 -3.99
N GLU A 308 3.13 -6.99 -3.60
CA GLU A 308 3.56 -7.47 -2.28
C GLU A 308 2.83 -6.76 -1.13
N HIS A 309 2.59 -5.46 -1.24
CA HIS A 309 1.89 -4.67 -0.22
C HIS A 309 0.42 -5.07 -0.04
N MET A 310 -0.23 -5.69 -1.02
CA MET A 310 -1.63 -6.14 -0.91
C MET A 310 -1.79 -7.29 0.08
N MET A 311 -0.72 -8.03 0.36
CA MET A 311 -0.70 -9.08 1.38
C MET A 311 -1.09 -8.58 2.77
N GLN A 312 -0.91 -7.28 3.03
CA GLN A 312 -1.36 -6.63 4.26
C GLN A 312 -2.87 -6.80 4.48
N VAL A 313 -3.68 -6.71 3.43
CA VAL A 313 -5.15 -6.85 3.53
C VAL A 313 -5.52 -8.26 4.00
N TYR A 314 -4.90 -9.29 3.42
CA TYR A 314 -5.09 -10.66 3.89
C TYR A 314 -4.60 -10.85 5.32
N TYR A 315 -3.47 -10.23 5.69
CA TYR A 315 -2.98 -10.26 7.06
C TYR A 315 -3.96 -9.61 8.05
N TYR A 316 -4.53 -8.44 7.74
CA TYR A 316 -5.53 -7.79 8.57
C TYR A 316 -6.82 -8.62 8.66
N PHE A 317 -7.21 -9.29 7.59
CA PHE A 317 -8.31 -10.26 7.61
C PHE A 317 -8.03 -11.45 8.52
N LEU A 318 -6.82 -12.00 8.52
CA LEU A 318 -6.42 -13.03 9.49
C LEU A 318 -6.55 -12.50 10.92
N VAL A 319 -6.07 -11.28 11.18
CA VAL A 319 -6.22 -10.63 12.50
C VAL A 319 -7.69 -10.52 12.89
N TYR A 320 -8.57 -10.09 11.98
CA TYR A 320 -10.03 -10.08 12.18
C TYR A 320 -10.56 -11.46 12.62
N ILE A 321 -10.20 -12.53 11.89
CA ILE A 321 -10.64 -13.90 12.20
C ILE A 321 -10.17 -14.32 13.60
N PHE A 322 -8.92 -14.04 13.95
CA PHE A 322 -8.43 -14.39 15.29
C PHE A 322 -9.11 -13.58 16.39
N ILE A 323 -9.28 -12.27 16.22
CA ILE A 323 -9.97 -11.41 17.20
C ILE A 323 -11.42 -11.90 17.42
N ALA A 324 -12.13 -12.19 16.33
CA ALA A 324 -13.53 -12.59 16.37
C ALA A 324 -13.75 -13.98 17.01
N PHE A 325 -12.84 -14.94 16.78
CA PHE A 325 -13.12 -16.37 17.07
C PHE A 325 -12.17 -17.04 18.06
N ALA A 326 -10.94 -16.56 18.25
CA ALA A 326 -9.94 -17.29 19.04
C ALA A 326 -10.32 -17.39 20.53
N GLY A 327 -10.84 -16.31 21.13
CA GLY A 327 -11.16 -16.22 22.56
C GLY A 327 -9.94 -16.38 23.48
N GLU A 328 -10.13 -16.27 24.82
CA GLU A 328 -9.03 -16.32 25.80
C GLU A 328 -8.39 -17.72 25.91
N ASN A 329 -9.22 -18.78 25.83
CA ASN A 329 -8.78 -20.18 25.90
C ASN A 329 -8.54 -20.75 24.50
N TYR A 330 -7.40 -20.37 23.92
CA TYR A 330 -6.94 -20.96 22.68
C TYR A 330 -6.36 -22.36 22.92
N GLU A 331 -7.23 -23.38 22.86
CA GLU A 331 -6.85 -24.79 23.10
C GLU A 331 -6.53 -25.57 21.82
N THR A 332 -6.85 -25.04 20.64
CA THR A 332 -6.71 -25.76 19.37
C THR A 332 -5.27 -26.20 19.10
N SER A 333 -4.27 -25.37 19.42
CA SER A 333 -2.86 -25.74 19.28
C SER A 333 -2.45 -26.83 20.26
N LYS A 334 -2.89 -26.76 21.52
CA LYS A 334 -2.64 -27.79 22.55
C LYS A 334 -3.25 -29.14 22.16
N GLU A 335 -4.45 -29.12 21.58
CA GLU A 335 -5.14 -30.33 21.12
C GLU A 335 -4.46 -30.96 19.89
N LEU A 336 -4.05 -30.14 18.91
CA LEU A 336 -3.26 -30.59 17.76
C LEU A 336 -1.92 -31.19 18.19
N LEU A 337 -1.21 -30.50 19.11
CA LEU A 337 0.01 -31.01 19.74
C LEU A 337 -0.25 -32.30 20.54
N GLY A 338 -1.40 -32.40 21.20
CA GLY A 338 -1.80 -33.58 21.99
C GLY A 338 -1.99 -34.85 21.15
N LYS A 339 -2.30 -34.72 19.85
CA LYS A 339 -2.42 -35.86 18.93
C LYS A 339 -1.07 -36.46 18.52
N LEU A 340 0.03 -35.72 18.69
CA LEU A 340 1.38 -36.24 18.47
C LEU A 340 1.77 -37.11 19.66
N HIS A 341 2.01 -38.41 19.45
CA HIS A 341 2.38 -39.31 20.54
C HIS A 341 3.87 -39.19 20.92
N ASP A 342 4.70 -38.73 19.99
CA ASP A 342 6.13 -38.54 20.20
C ASP A 342 6.44 -37.17 20.84
N GLU A 343 7.02 -37.20 22.04
CA GLU A 343 7.41 -36.02 22.81
C GLU A 343 8.54 -35.19 22.16
N ARG A 344 9.44 -35.82 21.38
CA ARG A 344 10.46 -35.09 20.62
C ARG A 344 9.83 -34.29 19.49
N LEU A 345 8.88 -34.89 18.77
CA LEU A 345 8.14 -34.20 17.70
C LEU A 345 7.30 -33.03 18.24
N LYS A 346 6.63 -33.22 19.39
CA LYS A 346 5.91 -32.13 20.09
C LYS A 346 6.81 -30.96 20.44
N LYS A 347 7.98 -31.23 21.04
CA LYS A 347 8.99 -30.20 21.36
C LYS A 347 9.50 -29.52 20.11
N GLY A 348 9.81 -30.27 19.05
CA GLY A 348 10.23 -29.73 17.75
C GLY A 348 9.18 -28.80 17.15
N PHE A 349 7.92 -29.22 17.07
CA PHE A 349 6.84 -28.40 16.52
C PHE A 349 6.61 -27.13 17.33
N THR A 350 6.67 -27.23 18.67
CA THR A 350 6.54 -26.06 19.55
C THR A 350 7.70 -25.08 19.37
N ALA A 351 8.93 -25.58 19.22
CA ALA A 351 10.09 -24.76 18.94
C ALA A 351 9.99 -24.05 17.58
N VAL A 352 9.58 -24.76 16.53
CA VAL A 352 9.38 -24.17 15.19
C VAL A 352 8.29 -23.09 15.24
N ALA A 353 7.16 -23.36 15.88
CA ALA A 353 6.10 -22.36 16.05
C ALA A 353 6.62 -21.12 16.80
N ALA A 354 7.38 -21.31 17.90
CA ALA A 354 7.97 -20.20 18.64
C ALA A 354 8.93 -19.37 17.78
N VAL A 355 9.79 -20.01 16.99
CA VAL A 355 10.69 -19.32 16.05
C VAL A 355 9.89 -18.52 15.02
N LEU A 356 8.86 -19.11 14.41
CA LEU A 356 8.00 -18.42 13.44
C LEU A 356 7.31 -17.19 14.05
N PHE A 357 6.83 -17.28 15.29
CA PHE A 357 6.25 -16.13 16.00
C PHE A 357 7.30 -15.05 16.34
N LEU A 358 8.56 -15.42 16.58
CA LEU A 358 9.66 -14.47 16.80
C LEU A 358 10.18 -13.85 15.50
N LEU A 359 10.09 -14.56 14.37
CA LEU A 359 10.46 -14.04 13.05
C LEU A 359 9.57 -12.86 12.64
N MET A 360 8.30 -12.85 13.05
CA MET A 360 7.37 -11.76 12.76
C MET A 360 7.88 -10.38 13.25
N PRO A 361 8.18 -10.16 14.54
CA PRO A 361 8.75 -8.90 15.01
C PRO A 361 10.21 -8.70 14.59
N ALA A 362 11.01 -9.77 14.43
CA ALA A 362 12.36 -9.65 13.93
C ALA A 362 12.40 -9.09 12.50
N SER A 363 11.43 -9.46 11.65
CA SER A 363 11.30 -8.93 10.28
C SER A 363 10.91 -7.45 10.26
N ALA A 364 10.07 -6.99 11.20
CA ALA A 364 9.79 -5.57 11.37
C ALA A 364 11.06 -4.82 11.78
N ALA A 365 11.79 -5.32 12.78
CA ALA A 365 13.03 -4.71 13.25
C ALA A 365 14.10 -4.64 12.15
N ALA A 366 14.21 -5.67 11.31
CA ALA A 366 15.14 -5.68 10.17
C ALA A 366 14.77 -4.60 9.13
N SER A 367 13.50 -4.47 8.77
CA SER A 367 13.04 -3.42 7.86
C SER A 367 13.23 -2.02 8.45
N SER A 368 12.88 -1.83 9.73
CA SER A 368 13.13 -0.58 10.45
C SER A 368 14.62 -0.22 10.52
N ALA A 369 15.50 -1.20 10.71
CA ALA A 369 16.94 -0.97 10.69
C ALA A 369 17.45 -0.58 9.29
N SER A 370 16.85 -1.12 8.23
CA SER A 370 17.15 -0.71 6.86
C SER A 370 16.65 0.72 6.60
N GLU A 371 15.43 1.04 7.02
CA GLU A 371 14.82 2.38 6.92
C GLU A 371 15.69 3.47 7.54
N ILE A 372 16.27 3.20 8.71
CA ILE A 372 17.12 4.17 9.41
C ILE A 372 18.47 4.36 8.72
N LYS A 373 18.96 3.34 8.00
CA LYS A 373 20.32 3.30 7.44
C LYS A 373 20.40 3.70 5.99
N ARG A 374 19.28 3.68 5.26
CA ARG A 374 19.23 3.80 3.81
C ARG A 374 18.06 4.70 3.44
N THR A 375 18.25 5.49 2.41
CA THR A 375 17.20 6.30 1.82
C THR A 375 16.13 5.40 1.22
N TYR A 376 14.90 5.52 1.71
CA TYR A 376 13.75 4.77 1.21
C TYR A 376 13.26 5.31 -0.13
N PHE A 377 13.23 6.63 -0.28
CA PHE A 377 12.78 7.31 -1.48
C PHE A 377 13.50 8.64 -1.72
N ASP A 378 13.75 8.96 -2.98
CA ASP A 378 14.60 10.07 -3.42
C ASP A 378 14.03 11.48 -3.24
N ALA A 379 12.72 11.64 -3.11
CA ALA A 379 12.08 12.95 -3.16
C ALA A 379 12.58 13.93 -2.07
N ARG A 380 12.73 13.49 -0.81
CA ARG A 380 13.28 14.33 0.25
C ARG A 380 14.75 14.69 -0.01
N PRO A 381 15.68 13.73 -0.23
CA PRO A 381 17.08 14.05 -0.54
C PRO A 381 17.27 14.97 -1.74
N VAL A 382 16.49 14.78 -2.82
CA VAL A 382 16.55 15.66 -3.99
C VAL A 382 16.04 17.07 -3.64
N ALA A 383 14.95 17.18 -2.88
CA ALA A 383 14.45 18.49 -2.43
C ALA A 383 15.45 19.21 -1.50
N GLU A 384 16.09 18.49 -0.59
CA GLU A 384 17.16 19.01 0.26
C GLU A 384 18.36 19.48 -0.57
N PHE A 385 18.80 18.67 -1.55
CA PHE A 385 19.88 19.05 -2.47
C PHE A 385 19.59 20.36 -3.22
N ILE A 386 18.36 20.54 -3.73
CA ILE A 386 17.96 21.77 -4.44
C ILE A 386 18.04 22.98 -3.49
N LYS A 387 17.50 22.87 -2.28
CA LYS A 387 17.44 23.96 -1.30
C LYS A 387 18.81 24.33 -0.75
N ASP A 388 19.61 23.33 -0.39
CA ASP A 388 20.93 23.55 0.21
C ASP A 388 21.90 24.26 -0.75
N ASN A 389 21.63 24.17 -2.06
CA ASN A 389 22.44 24.79 -3.11
C ASN A 389 21.75 26.01 -3.76
N GLY A 390 20.58 26.45 -3.28
CA GLY A 390 19.88 27.64 -3.81
C GLY A 390 19.44 27.49 -5.27
N LEU A 391 19.01 26.30 -5.68
CA LEU A 391 18.68 25.94 -7.06
C LEU A 391 17.18 26.08 -7.39
N GLU A 392 16.36 26.58 -6.46
CA GLU A 392 14.89 26.63 -6.59
C GLU A 392 14.42 27.49 -7.77
N ASP A 393 15.14 28.57 -8.07
CA ASP A 393 14.80 29.51 -9.15
C ASP A 393 15.30 29.05 -10.53
N LEU A 394 16.00 27.91 -10.61
CA LEU A 394 16.45 27.35 -11.88
C LEU A 394 15.28 26.80 -12.67
N ARG A 395 15.44 26.76 -14.00
CA ARG A 395 14.50 26.01 -14.83
C ARG A 395 14.79 24.52 -14.77
N ILE A 396 14.02 23.83 -13.93
CA ILE A 396 14.20 22.40 -13.67
C ILE A 396 13.27 21.58 -14.55
N PHE A 397 13.84 20.70 -15.37
CA PHE A 397 13.11 19.64 -16.04
C PHE A 397 13.25 18.33 -15.26
N SER A 398 12.22 17.50 -15.29
CA SER A 398 12.29 16.15 -14.74
C SER A 398 11.72 15.13 -15.71
N MET A 399 12.17 13.89 -15.59
CA MET A 399 11.69 12.80 -16.44
C MET A 399 10.17 12.62 -16.33
N TRP A 400 9.53 12.50 -17.49
CA TRP A 400 8.17 11.97 -17.58
C TRP A 400 8.17 10.45 -17.44
N LYS A 401 7.02 9.88 -17.11
CA LYS A 401 6.83 8.44 -17.20
C LYS A 401 6.95 8.04 -18.67
N VAL A 402 7.95 7.22 -18.98
CA VAL A 402 8.00 6.51 -20.25
C VAL A 402 7.10 5.29 -20.09
N GLY A 403 6.07 5.22 -20.92
CA GLY A 403 5.13 4.14 -20.97
C GLY A 403 5.84 2.83 -21.22
N THR A 404 5.36 1.78 -20.55
CA THR A 404 5.24 0.49 -21.21
C THR A 404 3.76 0.36 -21.49
N SER A 405 3.36 0.02 -22.71
CA SER A 405 2.03 -0.52 -23.03
C SER A 405 1.69 -1.81 -22.23
N GLN A 406 2.48 -2.16 -21.20
CA GLN A 406 2.34 -3.36 -20.38
C GLN A 406 2.62 -3.11 -18.90
N SER A 407 2.26 -1.95 -18.34
CA SER A 407 2.45 -1.73 -16.88
C SER A 407 1.47 -2.53 -16.00
N HIS A 408 0.59 -3.35 -16.59
CA HIS A 408 -0.34 -4.22 -15.87
C HIS A 408 -0.10 -5.71 -16.18
N GLY A 409 1.08 -6.19 -15.76
CA GLY A 409 1.38 -7.60 -15.59
C GLY A 409 1.94 -8.31 -16.83
N ARG A 410 3.25 -8.65 -16.80
CA ARG A 410 3.96 -9.61 -17.67
C ARG A 410 3.04 -10.32 -18.69
N HIS A 411 2.83 -9.72 -19.86
CA HIS A 411 1.93 -10.28 -20.87
C HIS A 411 2.60 -11.35 -21.75
N ASP A 412 1.75 -12.23 -22.27
CA ASP A 412 2.03 -13.54 -22.90
C ASP A 412 2.65 -13.49 -24.29
N THR A 413 3.93 -13.14 -24.39
CA THR A 413 4.68 -13.53 -25.59
C THR A 413 6.05 -14.07 -25.18
N ASP A 414 6.47 -15.18 -25.81
CA ASP A 414 7.89 -15.59 -25.88
C ASP A 414 8.75 -14.53 -26.63
N GLN A 415 8.14 -13.40 -27.01
CA GLN A 415 8.82 -12.20 -27.46
C GLN A 415 9.12 -11.35 -26.24
N GLN A 416 10.41 -11.11 -26.02
CA GLN A 416 10.90 -10.04 -25.17
C GLN A 416 10.06 -8.79 -25.47
N PRO A 417 9.40 -8.15 -24.48
CA PRO A 417 8.62 -6.94 -24.74
C PRO A 417 9.53 -5.95 -25.47
N ASP A 418 9.06 -5.35 -26.55
CA ASP A 418 9.79 -4.27 -27.22
C ASP A 418 10.18 -3.27 -26.13
N GLU A 419 11.48 -2.96 -26.04
CA GLU A 419 11.94 -1.96 -25.08
C GLU A 419 11.18 -0.66 -25.39
N PRO A 420 10.54 -0.04 -24.39
CA PRO A 420 9.72 1.14 -24.62
C PRO A 420 10.59 2.22 -25.27
N ASP A 421 10.09 2.81 -26.36
CA ASP A 421 10.80 3.82 -27.11
C ASP A 421 10.66 5.14 -26.34
N PRO A 422 11.73 5.64 -25.70
CA PRO A 422 11.66 6.82 -24.87
C PRO A 422 11.49 8.11 -25.69
N TYR A 423 11.28 8.01 -27.01
CA TYR A 423 10.86 9.10 -27.89
C TYR A 423 9.39 9.03 -28.30
N LYS A 424 8.76 7.84 -28.23
CA LYS A 424 7.36 7.64 -28.67
C LYS A 424 6.40 7.34 -27.53
N ASP A 425 6.86 6.64 -26.50
CA ASP A 425 5.99 6.12 -25.44
C ASP A 425 5.87 7.06 -24.23
N ILE A 426 6.21 8.33 -24.37
CA ILE A 426 6.18 9.30 -23.24
C ILE A 426 4.76 9.71 -22.87
N ASP A 427 4.50 9.68 -21.56
CA ASP A 427 3.28 10.23 -20.96
C ASP A 427 3.57 11.62 -20.37
N VAL A 428 3.42 12.67 -21.19
CA VAL A 428 3.73 14.07 -20.78
C VAL A 428 2.84 14.55 -19.62
N ARG A 429 1.66 13.93 -19.43
CA ARG A 429 0.75 14.20 -18.31
C ARG A 429 1.14 13.51 -17.00
N CYS A 430 2.21 12.72 -17.03
CA CYS A 430 2.69 11.94 -15.90
C CYS A 430 4.13 12.32 -15.59
N ASN A 431 4.29 13.33 -14.73
CA ASN A 431 5.59 13.76 -14.21
C ASN A 431 5.69 13.44 -12.70
N PRO A 432 6.31 12.30 -12.31
CA PRO A 432 6.41 11.91 -10.90
C PRO A 432 7.05 12.96 -10.02
N TYR A 433 8.10 13.65 -10.49
CA TYR A 433 8.85 14.63 -9.70
C TYR A 433 8.10 15.93 -9.49
N ALA A 434 7.22 16.34 -10.42
CA ALA A 434 6.33 17.47 -10.21
C ALA A 434 5.38 17.24 -9.03
N THR A 435 4.97 15.99 -8.82
CA THR A 435 4.17 15.60 -7.66
C THR A 435 5.02 15.40 -6.42
N THR A 436 6.10 14.62 -6.50
CA THR A 436 6.86 14.15 -5.33
C THR A 436 7.70 15.26 -4.68
N LEU A 437 8.20 16.22 -5.45
CA LEU A 437 8.93 17.37 -4.91
C LEU A 437 7.99 18.45 -4.38
N GLY A 438 6.78 18.56 -4.94
CA GLY A 438 5.87 19.67 -4.64
C GLY A 438 5.52 19.90 -3.15
N PRO A 439 5.45 18.91 -2.23
CA PRO A 439 5.16 19.21 -0.83
C PRO A 439 6.33 19.88 -0.10
N TYR A 440 7.54 19.85 -0.68
CA TYR A 440 8.73 20.43 -0.09
C TYR A 440 8.95 21.89 -0.49
N PHE A 441 8.22 22.41 -1.48
CA PHE A 441 8.38 23.78 -1.97
C PHE A 441 7.06 24.57 -1.88
N ASP A 442 7.18 25.90 -1.77
CA ASP A 442 6.03 26.82 -1.72
C ASP A 442 5.41 27.07 -3.11
N HIS A 443 6.16 26.75 -4.17
CA HIS A 443 5.74 26.83 -5.56
C HIS A 443 6.17 25.56 -6.32
N GLN A 444 5.61 25.35 -7.51
CA GLN A 444 6.00 24.22 -8.35
C GLN A 444 7.37 24.49 -8.98
N VAL A 445 8.37 23.70 -8.60
CA VAL A 445 9.76 23.85 -9.07
C VAL A 445 10.00 23.14 -10.41
N ILE A 446 9.16 22.18 -10.77
CA ILE A 446 9.29 21.44 -12.04
C ILE A 446 8.62 22.22 -13.17
N SER A 447 9.42 22.63 -14.15
CA SER A 447 9.01 23.49 -15.25
C SER A 447 8.36 22.76 -16.43
N ASN A 448 8.52 21.43 -16.52
CA ASN A 448 7.92 20.60 -17.57
C ASN A 448 6.75 19.74 -17.06
N ASN A 449 6.07 20.18 -15.99
CA ASN A 449 4.80 19.60 -15.62
C ASN A 449 3.71 20.03 -16.61
N TYR A 450 2.95 19.09 -17.15
CA TYR A 450 1.95 19.38 -18.18
C TYR A 450 0.59 18.79 -17.82
N ASP A 451 -0.42 19.67 -17.68
CA ASP A 451 -1.83 19.27 -17.63
C ASP A 451 -2.68 20.32 -18.36
N PRO A 452 -3.43 19.94 -19.41
CA PRO A 452 -4.22 20.90 -20.19
C PRO A 452 -5.19 21.73 -19.35
N GLY A 453 -4.96 23.05 -19.33
CA GLY A 453 -5.86 24.03 -18.71
C GLY A 453 -5.91 24.02 -17.18
N HIS A 454 -5.01 23.28 -16.49
CA HIS A 454 -4.97 23.20 -15.03
C HIS A 454 -3.54 23.16 -14.52
N ASP A 455 -3.25 23.88 -13.43
CA ASP A 455 -2.00 23.74 -12.70
C ASP A 455 -2.19 22.72 -11.56
N ARG A 456 -2.03 21.42 -11.87
CA ARG A 456 -2.17 20.32 -10.90
C ARG A 456 -0.82 19.86 -10.38
N TRP A 457 -0.78 19.59 -9.08
CA TRP A 457 0.43 19.12 -8.37
C TRP A 457 0.35 17.61 -8.06
N TYR A 458 -0.62 16.91 -8.64
CA TYR A 458 -0.83 15.48 -8.51
C TYR A 458 -1.11 14.87 -9.90
N ILE A 459 -0.76 13.60 -10.06
CA ILE A 459 -0.96 12.87 -11.32
C ILE A 459 -2.44 12.47 -11.46
N THR A 460 -3.01 12.61 -12.65
CA THR A 460 -4.43 12.23 -12.90
C THR A 460 -4.59 10.85 -13.52
N HIS A 461 -3.48 10.20 -13.88
CA HIS A 461 -3.44 8.92 -14.59
C HIS A 461 -4.25 8.92 -15.91
N LYS A 462 -4.59 10.09 -16.46
CA LYS A 462 -5.24 10.22 -17.76
C LYS A 462 -4.23 9.97 -18.89
N ARG A 463 -4.64 9.24 -19.91
CA ARG A 463 -3.83 8.93 -21.10
C ARG A 463 -3.43 10.24 -21.78
N THR A 464 -2.14 10.34 -22.09
CA THR A 464 -1.61 11.36 -22.98
C THR A 464 -2.10 11.09 -24.41
N SER A 465 -2.60 12.13 -25.09
CA SER A 465 -2.93 12.11 -26.52
C SER A 465 -1.78 12.65 -27.38
N GLU A 466 -1.78 12.37 -28.69
CA GLU A 466 -0.81 12.97 -29.62
C GLU A 466 -0.87 14.51 -29.62
N GLU A 467 -2.08 15.06 -29.44
CA GLU A 467 -2.29 16.51 -29.32
C GLU A 467 -1.68 17.05 -28.01
N ASP A 468 -1.79 16.33 -26.89
CA ASP A 468 -1.14 16.70 -25.63
C ASP A 468 0.38 16.77 -25.77
N VAL A 469 0.99 15.75 -26.40
CA VAL A 469 2.45 15.73 -26.65
C VAL A 469 2.86 16.94 -27.50
N LYS A 470 2.16 17.14 -28.61
CA LYS A 470 2.46 18.24 -29.53
C LYS A 470 2.35 19.60 -28.83
N ASN A 471 1.24 19.85 -28.14
CA ASN A 471 1.00 21.12 -27.44
C ASN A 471 2.01 21.33 -26.32
N CYS A 472 2.36 20.28 -25.57
CA CYS A 472 3.41 20.33 -24.54
C CYS A 472 4.76 20.73 -25.15
N TYR A 473 5.16 20.08 -26.25
CA TYR A 473 6.45 20.34 -26.88
C TYR A 473 6.51 21.73 -27.49
N GLU A 474 5.46 22.17 -28.18
CA GLU A 474 5.35 23.54 -28.69
C GLU A 474 5.50 24.56 -27.56
N GLN A 475 4.75 24.41 -26.46
CA GLN A 475 4.83 25.28 -25.29
C GLN A 475 6.23 25.32 -24.65
N LEU A 476 6.91 24.18 -24.56
CA LEU A 476 8.25 24.12 -23.96
C LEU A 476 9.32 24.70 -24.88
N SER A 477 9.19 24.50 -26.19
CA SER A 477 10.15 24.95 -27.22
C SER A 477 10.22 26.48 -27.35
N GLU A 478 9.14 27.19 -27.01
CA GLU A 478 9.09 28.66 -27.04
C GLU A 478 9.83 29.32 -25.86
N GLN A 479 10.22 28.53 -24.87
CA GLN A 479 10.86 29.01 -23.65
C GLN A 479 12.36 28.68 -23.66
N PRO A 480 13.20 29.27 -22.77
CA PRO A 480 14.63 28.98 -22.68
C PRO A 480 15.03 27.49 -22.55
N TYR A 481 16.27 27.12 -22.80
CA TYR A 481 16.73 25.76 -22.52
C TYR A 481 16.73 25.49 -21.00
N PRO A 482 16.43 24.26 -20.49
CA PRO A 482 16.50 23.95 -19.06
C PRO A 482 17.90 24.19 -18.48
N ASP A 483 17.94 24.55 -17.20
CA ASP A 483 19.18 24.73 -16.43
C ASP A 483 19.59 23.43 -15.71
N MET A 484 18.60 22.64 -15.27
CA MET A 484 18.79 21.42 -14.50
C MET A 484 17.83 20.32 -14.97
N ILE A 485 18.27 19.05 -14.93
CA ILE A 485 17.49 17.88 -15.31
C ILE A 485 17.53 16.85 -14.17
N ILE A 486 16.35 16.37 -13.76
CA ILE A 486 16.19 15.27 -12.79
C ILE A 486 15.76 14.00 -13.54
N GLY A 487 16.52 12.93 -13.40
CA GLY A 487 16.33 11.69 -14.15
C GLY A 487 16.88 11.77 -15.57
N ASN A 488 16.17 11.17 -16.53
CA ASN A 488 16.56 11.13 -17.94
C ASN A 488 15.49 11.82 -18.81
N MET A 489 15.93 12.72 -19.69
CA MET A 489 15.09 13.42 -20.67
C MET A 489 15.66 13.21 -22.08
N SER A 490 15.37 12.05 -22.67
CA SER A 490 15.81 11.67 -24.02
C SER A 490 15.29 12.59 -25.12
N VAL A 491 14.12 13.19 -24.94
CA VAL A 491 13.39 13.97 -25.96
C VAL A 491 13.77 15.45 -26.06
N LEU A 492 14.84 15.89 -25.42
CA LEU A 492 15.25 17.31 -25.49
C LEU A 492 15.57 17.76 -26.92
N ASP A 493 16.11 16.88 -27.74
CA ASP A 493 16.36 17.10 -29.17
C ASP A 493 15.07 17.24 -29.98
N THR A 494 14.03 16.50 -29.58
CA THR A 494 12.69 16.55 -30.20
C THR A 494 11.97 17.86 -29.84
N ILE A 495 12.17 18.37 -28.63
CA ILE A 495 11.55 19.61 -28.14
C ILE A 495 12.28 20.86 -28.67
N PHE A 496 13.61 20.91 -28.56
CA PHE A 496 14.40 22.13 -28.85
C PHE A 496 15.22 22.07 -30.15
N GLY A 497 15.30 20.91 -30.79
CA GLY A 497 16.16 20.66 -31.96
C GLY A 497 17.60 20.31 -31.58
N GLU A 498 18.23 19.44 -32.38
CA GLU A 498 19.59 18.94 -32.12
C GLU A 498 20.64 20.06 -31.98
N ASP A 499 20.53 21.11 -32.80
CA ASP A 499 21.50 22.20 -32.82
C ASP A 499 21.47 23.01 -31.52
N GLU A 500 20.30 23.13 -30.88
CA GLU A 500 20.18 23.78 -29.58
C GLU A 500 20.75 22.88 -28.48
N VAL A 501 20.39 21.59 -28.46
CA VAL A 501 20.92 20.63 -27.48
C VAL A 501 22.45 20.58 -27.49
N LYS A 502 23.08 20.61 -28.67
CA LYS A 502 24.56 20.58 -28.81
C LYS A 502 25.27 21.78 -28.18
N LYS A 503 24.57 22.90 -27.92
CA LYS A 503 25.14 24.09 -27.25
C LYS A 503 25.25 23.91 -25.74
N HIS A 504 24.45 23.03 -25.16
CA HIS A 504 24.35 22.86 -23.71
C HIS A 504 24.99 21.54 -23.29
N ARG A 505 25.88 21.59 -22.30
CA ARG A 505 26.49 20.39 -21.69
C ARG A 505 25.98 20.24 -20.28
N PHE A 506 25.64 19.02 -19.89
CA PHE A 506 25.16 18.70 -18.55
C PHE A 506 26.17 17.81 -17.84
N LYS A 507 26.34 18.06 -16.55
CA LYS A 507 27.19 17.28 -15.64
C LYS A 507 26.33 16.74 -14.51
N MET A 508 26.53 15.47 -14.16
CA MET A 508 25.85 14.88 -13.00
C MET A 508 26.39 15.54 -11.75
N VAL A 509 25.54 16.18 -10.95
CA VAL A 509 25.94 16.88 -9.72
C VAL A 509 25.42 16.18 -8.46
N TYR A 510 24.45 15.28 -8.62
CA TYR A 510 23.89 14.52 -7.51
C TYR A 510 23.31 13.19 -7.97
N ARG A 511 23.38 12.18 -7.10
CA ARG A 511 22.77 10.87 -7.30
C ARG A 511 22.22 10.37 -5.98
N CYS A 512 21.00 9.84 -6.01
CA CYS A 512 20.38 9.18 -4.87
C CYS A 512 19.91 7.79 -5.29
N THR A 513 20.02 6.80 -4.40
CA THR A 513 19.60 5.42 -4.65
C THR A 513 18.52 5.03 -3.64
N ASP A 514 17.40 4.50 -4.15
CA ASP A 514 16.25 4.15 -3.35
C ASP A 514 16.32 2.70 -2.87
N TYR A 515 16.02 2.49 -1.60
CA TYR A 515 16.03 1.18 -0.97
C TYR A 515 14.68 0.86 -0.35
N PHE A 516 14.00 -0.14 -0.91
CA PHE A 516 12.72 -0.61 -0.38
C PHE A 516 12.95 -1.84 0.48
N PRO A 517 12.92 -1.73 1.83
CA PRO A 517 13.00 -2.88 2.69
C PRO A 517 11.71 -3.70 2.64
N TRP A 518 11.91 -5.00 2.56
CA TRP A 518 10.86 -5.99 2.68
C TRP A 518 11.36 -7.08 3.61
N LYS A 519 10.88 -7.02 4.86
CA LYS A 519 11.22 -7.93 5.95
C LYS A 519 12.73 -7.95 6.20
N PHE A 520 13.40 -9.06 5.89
CA PHE A 520 14.86 -9.22 6.09
C PHE A 520 15.69 -8.84 4.87
N SER A 521 15.04 -8.42 3.78
CA SER A 521 15.71 -7.96 2.57
C SER A 521 15.51 -6.47 2.36
N SER A 522 16.41 -5.87 1.61
CA SER A 522 16.28 -4.52 1.08
C SER A 522 16.76 -4.56 -0.36
N MET A 523 15.88 -4.19 -1.28
CA MET A 523 16.19 -4.17 -2.71
C MET A 523 16.43 -2.72 -3.12
N SER A 524 17.58 -2.47 -3.75
CA SER A 524 17.73 -1.26 -4.57
C SER A 524 16.80 -1.40 -5.76
N LYS A 525 15.92 -0.42 -5.98
CA LYS A 525 14.97 -0.44 -7.11
C LYS A 525 15.34 0.54 -8.21
N SER A 526 15.96 1.66 -7.85
CA SER A 526 16.19 2.78 -8.73
C SER A 526 17.28 3.68 -8.17
N SER A 527 17.96 4.39 -9.07
CA SER A 527 18.73 5.57 -8.68
C SER A 527 18.31 6.74 -9.55
N VAL A 528 18.02 7.86 -8.92
CA VAL A 528 17.81 9.13 -9.60
C VAL A 528 19.13 9.88 -9.70
N THR A 529 19.29 10.57 -10.81
CA THR A 529 20.44 11.42 -11.11
C THR A 529 19.96 12.85 -11.34
N VAL A 530 20.68 13.82 -10.80
CA VAL A 530 20.45 15.24 -11.08
C VAL A 530 21.62 15.76 -11.89
N TRP A 531 21.30 16.43 -12.98
CA TRP A 531 22.24 16.96 -13.95
C TRP A 531 22.10 18.47 -14.01
N LEU A 532 23.20 19.21 -13.92
CA LEU A 532 23.23 20.66 -14.02
C LEU A 532 24.02 21.08 -15.26
N ARG A 533 23.61 22.18 -15.90
CA ARG A 533 24.35 22.76 -17.01
C ARG A 533 25.76 23.17 -16.58
N ASP A 534 26.76 22.85 -17.39
CA ASP A 534 28.19 22.96 -17.08
C ASP A 534 28.61 24.41 -16.76
N ASP A 535 28.04 25.40 -17.45
CA ASP A 535 28.26 26.83 -17.23
C ASP A 535 27.70 27.35 -15.89
N LEU A 536 26.83 26.58 -15.23
CA LEU A 536 26.25 26.92 -13.93
C LEU A 536 27.02 26.33 -12.75
N LEU A 537 27.93 25.37 -12.97
CA LEU A 537 28.66 24.68 -11.89
C LEU A 537 29.45 25.67 -11.01
N ASP A 538 30.23 26.55 -11.62
CA ASP A 538 31.03 27.54 -10.90
C ASP A 538 30.16 28.53 -10.12
N ARG A 539 29.00 28.90 -10.68
CA ARG A 539 28.06 29.84 -10.04
C ARG A 539 27.49 29.27 -8.75
N TYR A 540 27.21 27.97 -8.72
CA TYR A 540 26.61 27.28 -7.57
C TYR A 540 27.64 26.50 -6.74
N ASN A 541 28.93 26.60 -7.07
CA ASN A 541 30.02 25.89 -6.40
C ASN A 541 29.75 24.36 -6.32
N LEU A 542 29.27 23.80 -7.43
CA LEU A 542 28.98 22.37 -7.58
C LEU A 542 30.04 21.69 -8.44
N HIS A 543 30.24 20.40 -8.19
CA HIS A 543 31.23 19.59 -8.91
C HIS A 543 30.57 18.36 -9.50
N GLU A 544 31.11 17.90 -10.63
CA GLU A 544 30.68 16.66 -11.25
C GLU A 544 30.91 15.47 -10.31
N VAL A 545 29.85 14.73 -10.04
CA VAL A 545 29.90 13.44 -9.37
C VAL A 545 30.30 12.40 -10.43
N PRO A 546 31.42 11.68 -10.25
CA PRO A 546 31.83 10.70 -11.22
C PRO A 546 30.77 9.60 -11.38
N PRO A 547 30.51 9.12 -12.60
CA PRO A 547 29.65 7.97 -12.82
C PRO A 547 30.37 6.73 -12.26
N ASP A 548 29.95 6.25 -11.09
CA ASP A 548 30.43 4.96 -10.58
C ASP A 548 29.93 3.85 -11.50
N TYR A 549 30.86 3.27 -12.28
CA TYR A 549 30.63 2.09 -13.14
C TYR A 549 30.34 0.79 -12.33
N ASN A 550 30.31 0.85 -11.00
CA ASN A 550 30.42 -0.34 -10.14
C ASN A 550 29.14 -0.79 -9.39
N GLU A 551 27.97 -0.20 -9.63
CA GLU A 551 26.71 -0.73 -9.08
C GLU A 551 25.58 -0.75 -10.12
N ILE A 552 25.77 -1.55 -11.18
CA ILE A 552 24.67 -2.22 -11.90
C ILE A 552 25.19 -3.61 -12.33
N THR A 553 24.84 -4.63 -11.55
CA THR A 553 24.72 -6.04 -12.00
C THR A 553 23.47 -6.64 -11.39
#